data_AF-A0A9P5TWW2-F1
#
_entry.id   AF-A0A9P5TWW2-F1
#
_cell.length_a   1.000
_cell.length_b   1.000
_cell.length_c   1.000
_cell.angle_alpha   90.00
_cell.angle_beta   90.00
_cell.angle_gamma   90.00
#
_symmetry.space_group_name_H-M   'P 1'
#
loop_
_entity.id
_entity.type
_entity.pdbx_description
1 polymer ?
#
loop_
_entity_poly.entity_id
_entity_poly.type
_entity_poly.pdbx_seq_one_letter_code
_entity_poly.pdbx_strand_id
1 'polypeptide(L)'
;MTPEEQQLISLYAGEALRVSVPLILTFAGYGGFVLGFIIAVRSLTIRESWGRPQIILLVCLVTILVCFTWEGLYNGAVFLTSDRYTFAQTSEQGLAAQAQAALKKVKIWEFMSDWPATINNLLSDGIVVWRAWCLSQQDRYWRLTLALLMIANIGVNVADCIWGDLGMALSSPAILDWILSAISLIVNMVATILFACKAWAYHQYIAGLNSSSARNGTWAENILHLLIESGVVFCAVQSIYIVIAVLGAYNIITSLWPLDTIIAINEIAAACYPVAVIALVPRIQTNNISILHGQSRALTA
;
A
#
# COMPACT_ATOMS: atom_id res chain seq x y z
N MET A 1 -12.85 24.15 -38.15
CA MET A 1 -12.07 23.12 -37.43
C MET A 1 -11.06 22.56 -38.40
N THR A 2 -9.78 22.82 -38.16
CA THR A 2 -8.69 22.33 -39.02
C THR A 2 -8.38 20.86 -38.73
N PRO A 3 -7.77 20.11 -39.65
CA PRO A 3 -7.31 18.74 -39.39
C PRO A 3 -6.36 18.64 -38.18
N GLU A 4 -5.55 19.68 -37.96
CA GLU A 4 -4.63 19.78 -36.83
C GLU A 4 -5.40 19.93 -35.50
N GLU A 5 -6.43 20.79 -35.46
CA GLU A 5 -7.31 20.92 -34.29
C GLU A 5 -8.04 19.60 -33.99
N GLN A 6 -8.45 18.86 -35.02
CA GLN A 6 -9.12 17.57 -34.85
C GLN A 6 -8.19 16.50 -34.26
N GLN A 7 -6.93 16.45 -34.72
CA GLN A 7 -5.91 15.58 -34.13
C GLN A 7 -5.65 15.95 -32.67
N LEU A 8 -5.52 17.24 -32.38
CA LEU A 8 -5.25 17.74 -31.04
C LEU A 8 -6.39 17.39 -30.06
N ILE A 9 -7.65 17.57 -30.46
CA ILE A 9 -8.81 17.16 -29.66
C ILE A 9 -8.82 15.65 -29.43
N SER A 10 -8.53 14.84 -30.47
CA SER A 10 -8.51 13.38 -30.33
C SER A 10 -7.44 12.90 -29.34
N LEU A 11 -6.27 13.55 -29.34
CA LEU A 11 -5.18 13.27 -28.42
C LEU A 11 -5.59 13.59 -26.98
N TYR A 12 -6.12 14.78 -26.72
CA TYR A 12 -6.52 15.18 -25.37
C TYR A 12 -7.73 14.41 -24.84
N ALA A 13 -8.69 14.09 -25.71
CA ALA A 13 -9.82 13.24 -25.33
C ALA A 13 -9.36 11.83 -24.96
N GLY A 14 -8.40 11.27 -25.71
CA GLY A 14 -7.77 9.99 -25.38
C GLY A 14 -7.04 10.03 -24.03
N GLU A 15 -6.35 11.13 -23.75
CA GLU A 15 -5.63 11.35 -22.48
C GLU A 15 -6.59 11.50 -21.28
N ALA A 16 -7.67 12.27 -21.44
CA ALA A 16 -8.69 12.40 -20.40
C ALA A 16 -9.34 11.05 -20.07
N LEU A 17 -9.63 10.23 -21.10
CA LEU A 17 -10.14 8.87 -20.91
C LEU A 17 -9.11 7.97 -20.21
N ARG A 18 -7.82 8.07 -20.57
CA ARG A 18 -6.73 7.31 -19.95
C ARG A 18 -6.66 7.55 -18.44
N VAL A 19 -6.76 8.81 -18.00
CA VAL A 19 -6.64 9.19 -16.58
C VAL A 19 -7.95 8.97 -15.80
N SER A 20 -9.10 8.93 -16.47
CA SER A 20 -10.40 8.76 -15.81
C SER A 20 -10.54 7.40 -15.10
N VAL A 21 -10.07 6.31 -15.70
CA VAL A 21 -10.16 4.96 -15.13
C VAL A 21 -9.37 4.81 -13.81
N PRO A 22 -8.06 5.10 -13.74
CA PRO A 22 -7.32 5.03 -12.49
C PRO A 22 -7.90 5.99 -11.44
N LEU A 23 -8.39 7.17 -11.85
CA LEU A 23 -9.00 8.11 -10.91
C LEU A 23 -10.27 7.55 -10.24
N ILE A 24 -11.17 6.95 -11.03
CA ILE A 24 -12.36 6.28 -10.50
C ILE A 24 -11.95 5.17 -9.54
N LEU A 25 -10.94 4.39 -9.91
CA LEU A 25 -10.43 3.30 -9.09
C LEU A 25 -9.84 3.80 -7.77
N THR A 26 -9.03 4.86 -7.79
CA THR A 26 -8.45 5.49 -6.60
C THR A 26 -9.54 5.99 -5.66
N PHE A 27 -10.57 6.70 -6.15
CA PHE A 27 -11.66 7.17 -5.28
C PHE A 27 -12.55 6.05 -4.76
N ALA A 28 -12.83 5.02 -5.58
CA ALA A 28 -13.56 3.85 -5.13
C ALA A 28 -12.77 3.07 -4.06
N GLY A 29 -11.47 2.88 -4.29
CA GLY A 29 -10.53 2.27 -3.35
C GLY A 29 -10.41 3.09 -2.06
N TYR A 30 -10.37 4.41 -2.15
CA TYR A 30 -10.37 5.33 -1.02
C TYR A 30 -11.61 5.17 -0.15
N GLY A 31 -12.80 5.04 -0.77
CA GLY A 31 -14.03 4.74 -0.04
C GLY A 31 -13.94 3.42 0.75
N GLY A 32 -13.44 2.35 0.13
CA GLY A 32 -13.19 1.06 0.79
C GLY A 32 -12.16 1.16 1.92
N PHE A 33 -11.08 1.90 1.69
CA PHE A 33 -10.04 2.16 2.68
C PHE A 33 -10.61 2.88 3.91
N VAL A 34 -11.41 3.92 3.75
CA VAL A 34 -12.00 4.67 4.88
C VAL A 34 -12.87 3.76 5.75
N LEU A 35 -13.67 2.88 5.13
CA LEU A 35 -14.45 1.89 5.87
C LEU A 35 -13.55 0.94 6.66
N GLY A 36 -12.49 0.41 6.03
CA GLY A 36 -11.49 -0.41 6.70
C GLY A 36 -10.81 0.31 7.85
N PHE A 37 -10.43 1.58 7.65
CA PHE A 37 -9.76 2.42 8.65
C PHE A 37 -10.64 2.59 9.89
N ILE A 38 -11.93 2.88 9.70
CA ILE A 38 -12.89 2.97 10.82
C ILE A 38 -12.96 1.65 11.59
N ILE A 39 -12.99 0.51 10.88
CA ILE A 39 -12.98 -0.83 11.51
C ILE A 39 -11.69 -1.05 12.30
N ALA A 40 -10.53 -0.71 11.73
CA ALA A 40 -9.23 -0.87 12.37
C ALA A 40 -9.09 0.00 13.62
N VAL A 41 -9.49 1.27 13.55
CA VAL A 41 -9.50 2.17 14.71
C VAL A 41 -10.44 1.66 15.80
N ARG A 42 -11.67 1.23 15.44
CA ARG A 42 -12.60 0.63 16.41
C ARG A 42 -12.00 -0.61 17.07
N SER A 43 -11.33 -1.47 16.30
CA SER A 43 -10.65 -2.68 16.79
C SER A 43 -9.56 -2.35 17.82
N LEU A 44 -8.84 -1.24 17.63
CA LEU A 44 -7.85 -0.74 18.59
C LEU A 44 -8.50 -0.13 19.85
N THR A 45 -9.59 0.63 19.70
CA THR A 45 -10.25 1.35 20.81
C THR A 45 -11.06 0.45 21.76
N ILE A 46 -11.45 -0.75 21.32
CA ILE A 46 -12.18 -1.72 22.17
C ILE A 46 -11.32 -2.19 23.37
N ARG A 47 -10.01 -1.94 23.35
CA ARG A 47 -9.11 -2.33 24.44
C ARG A 47 -9.21 -1.37 25.62
N GLU A 48 -9.36 -1.96 26.80
CA GLU A 48 -9.55 -1.27 28.09
C GLU A 48 -8.34 -0.40 28.49
N SER A 49 -7.14 -0.72 27.99
CA SER A 49 -5.91 0.06 28.24
C SER A 49 -5.08 0.24 26.98
N TRP A 50 -4.63 1.46 26.73
CA TRP A 50 -3.75 1.79 25.61
C TRP A 50 -2.30 1.56 26.00
N GLY A 51 -1.67 0.59 25.35
CA GLY A 51 -0.22 0.37 25.45
C GLY A 51 0.54 1.12 24.36
N ARG A 52 1.87 1.16 24.51
CA ARG A 52 2.80 1.68 23.49
C ARG A 52 2.56 1.10 22.09
N PRO A 53 2.35 -0.22 21.87
CA PRO A 53 2.16 -0.73 20.51
C PRO A 53 0.84 -0.26 19.89
N GLN A 54 -0.24 -0.10 20.66
CA GLN A 54 -1.51 0.42 20.14
C GLN A 54 -1.39 1.87 19.68
N ILE A 55 -0.66 2.70 20.44
CA ILE A 55 -0.39 4.09 20.06
C ILE A 55 0.41 4.13 18.75
N ILE A 56 1.46 3.31 18.62
CA ILE A 56 2.27 3.23 17.40
C ILE A 56 1.41 2.81 16.21
N LEU A 57 0.58 1.76 16.34
CA LEU A 57 -0.31 1.32 15.27
C LEU A 57 -1.34 2.39 14.87
N LEU A 58 -1.88 3.14 15.84
CA LEU A 58 -2.78 4.25 15.54
C LEU A 58 -2.06 5.37 14.78
N VAL A 59 -0.85 5.74 15.20
CA VAL A 59 -0.04 6.74 14.49
C VAL A 59 0.21 6.27 13.06
N CYS A 60 0.59 5.01 12.85
CA CYS A 60 0.74 4.45 11.50
C CYS A 60 -0.55 4.56 10.68
N LEU A 61 -1.70 4.17 11.24
CA LEU A 61 -2.99 4.27 10.56
C LEU A 61 -3.33 5.71 10.17
N VAL A 62 -3.13 6.66 11.08
CA VAL A 62 -3.40 8.09 10.82
C VAL A 62 -2.47 8.62 9.74
N THR A 63 -1.18 8.27 9.78
CA THR A 63 -0.23 8.64 8.72
C THR A 63 -0.65 8.09 7.36
N ILE A 64 -1.08 6.81 7.30
CA ILE A 64 -1.57 6.20 6.05
C ILE A 64 -2.81 6.93 5.54
N LEU A 65 -3.77 7.26 6.42
CA LEU A 65 -4.95 8.04 6.05
C LEU A 65 -4.54 9.40 5.46
N VAL A 66 -3.64 10.13 6.11
CA VAL A 66 -3.18 11.44 5.63
C VAL A 66 -2.51 11.32 4.26
N CYS A 67 -1.59 10.35 4.09
CA CYS A 67 -0.87 10.16 2.83
C CYS A 67 -1.81 9.73 1.70
N PHE A 68 -2.72 8.79 1.95
CA PHE A 68 -3.65 8.33 0.93
C PHE A 68 -4.71 9.40 0.57
N THR A 69 -5.09 10.25 1.55
CA THR A 69 -5.93 11.43 1.27
C THR A 69 -5.18 12.43 0.40
N TRP A 70 -3.91 12.69 0.70
CA TRP A 70 -3.07 13.60 -0.07
C TRP A 70 -2.94 13.15 -1.52
N GLU A 71 -2.68 11.86 -1.73
CA GLU A 71 -2.58 11.24 -3.05
C GLU A 71 -3.90 11.34 -3.84
N GLY A 72 -5.04 11.08 -3.20
CA GLY A 72 -6.35 11.28 -3.83
C GLY A 72 -6.62 12.74 -4.20
N LEU A 73 -6.24 13.69 -3.33
CA LEU A 73 -6.35 15.13 -3.61
C LEU A 73 -5.44 15.55 -4.76
N TYR A 74 -4.21 15.07 -4.80
CA TYR A 74 -3.26 15.32 -5.89
C TYR A 74 -3.82 14.83 -7.23
N ASN A 75 -4.18 13.55 -7.31
CA ASN A 75 -4.71 12.94 -8.53
C ASN A 75 -5.99 13.64 -9.01
N GLY A 76 -6.91 13.95 -8.08
CA GLY A 76 -8.12 14.71 -8.39
C GLY A 76 -7.84 16.13 -8.86
N ALA A 77 -6.90 16.84 -8.22
CA ALA A 77 -6.54 18.21 -8.57
C ALA A 77 -5.83 18.29 -9.93
N VAL A 78 -4.92 17.35 -10.24
CA VAL A 78 -4.27 17.23 -11.54
C VAL A 78 -5.31 17.03 -12.64
N PHE A 79 -6.22 16.08 -12.46
CA PHE A 79 -7.28 15.79 -13.43
C PHE A 79 -8.19 17.00 -13.67
N LEU A 80 -8.74 17.58 -12.60
CA LEU A 80 -9.63 18.74 -12.69
C LEU A 80 -8.94 19.96 -13.30
N THR A 81 -7.65 20.16 -12.99
CA THR A 81 -6.85 21.25 -13.58
C THR A 81 -6.64 21.00 -15.07
N SER A 82 -6.23 19.79 -15.45
CA SER A 82 -6.01 19.43 -16.85
C SER A 82 -7.27 19.66 -17.70
N ASP A 83 -8.42 19.13 -17.25
CA ASP A 83 -9.68 19.23 -17.99
C ASP A 83 -10.20 20.67 -18.04
N ARG A 84 -10.10 21.42 -16.94
CA ARG A 84 -10.54 22.80 -16.89
C ARG A 84 -9.78 23.68 -17.88
N TYR A 85 -8.45 23.59 -17.89
CA TYR A 85 -7.63 24.46 -18.73
C TYR A 85 -7.60 24.01 -20.20
N THR A 86 -7.78 22.72 -20.47
CA THR A 86 -7.78 22.18 -21.84
C THR A 86 -9.14 22.32 -22.52
N PHE A 87 -10.25 22.07 -21.82
CA PHE A 87 -11.58 21.99 -22.43
C PHE A 87 -12.54 23.09 -21.98
N ALA A 88 -12.49 23.51 -20.71
CA ALA A 88 -13.49 24.43 -20.16
C ALA A 88 -13.12 25.92 -20.34
N GLN A 89 -11.83 26.26 -20.29
CA GLN A 89 -11.37 27.64 -20.39
C GLN A 89 -11.07 28.02 -21.84
N THR A 90 -11.96 28.81 -22.45
CA THR A 90 -11.75 29.34 -23.81
C THR A 90 -10.61 30.37 -23.84
N SER A 91 -9.66 30.19 -24.76
CA SER A 91 -8.59 31.16 -25.03
C SER A 91 -8.75 31.70 -26.45
N GLU A 92 -8.57 33.00 -26.63
CA GLU A 92 -8.55 33.64 -27.96
C GLU A 92 -7.39 33.12 -28.82
N GLN A 93 -6.35 32.55 -28.20
CA GLN A 93 -5.17 32.00 -28.87
C GLN A 93 -5.34 30.54 -29.34
N GLY A 94 -6.54 29.96 -29.17
CA GLY A 94 -6.87 28.60 -29.62
C GLY A 94 -6.41 27.47 -28.69
N LEU A 95 -6.64 26.22 -29.12
CA LEU A 95 -6.51 25.01 -28.32
C LEU A 95 -5.07 24.67 -27.89
N ALA A 96 -4.09 25.00 -28.72
CA ALA A 96 -2.68 24.79 -28.38
C ALA A 96 -2.24 25.65 -27.17
N ALA A 97 -2.71 26.90 -27.10
CA ALA A 97 -2.42 27.79 -25.98
C ALA A 97 -3.11 27.33 -24.69
N GLN A 98 -4.33 26.79 -24.80
CA GLN A 98 -5.06 26.18 -23.68
C GLN A 98 -4.30 25.00 -23.09
N ALA A 99 -3.82 24.10 -23.94
CA ALA A 99 -3.04 22.94 -23.50
C ALA A 99 -1.72 23.33 -22.83
N GLN A 100 -1.00 24.33 -23.35
CA GLN A 100 0.21 24.83 -22.70
C GLN A 100 -0.09 25.45 -21.33
N ALA A 101 -1.22 26.16 -21.21
CA ALA A 101 -1.67 26.69 -19.92
C ALA A 101 -2.02 25.56 -18.94
N ALA A 102 -2.68 24.49 -19.41
CA ALA A 102 -2.96 23.30 -18.62
C ALA A 102 -1.68 22.65 -18.10
N LEU A 103 -0.72 22.35 -18.97
CA LEU A 103 0.57 21.77 -18.59
C LEU A 103 1.31 22.60 -17.53
N LYS A 104 1.35 23.93 -17.72
CA LYS A 104 1.97 24.84 -16.76
C LYS A 104 1.30 24.80 -15.39
N LYS A 105 -0.02 24.63 -15.35
CA LYS A 105 -0.80 24.57 -14.10
C LYS A 105 -0.71 23.20 -13.44
N VAL A 106 -0.68 22.12 -14.23
CA VAL A 106 -0.46 20.75 -13.74
C VAL A 106 0.90 20.62 -13.07
N LYS A 107 1.94 21.23 -13.64
CA LYS A 107 3.31 21.22 -13.10
C LYS A 107 3.44 21.75 -11.66
N ILE A 108 2.50 22.59 -11.20
CA ILE A 108 2.49 23.07 -9.82
C ILE A 108 2.22 21.93 -8.83
N TRP A 109 1.45 20.93 -9.27
CA TRP A 109 1.09 19.77 -8.46
C TRP A 109 2.20 18.70 -8.42
N GLU A 110 3.10 18.65 -9.41
CA GLU A 110 4.19 17.66 -9.46
C GLU A 110 5.10 17.69 -8.22
N PHE A 111 5.29 18.85 -7.60
CA PHE A 111 6.03 19.00 -6.34
C PHE A 111 5.37 18.30 -5.13
N MET A 112 4.15 17.77 -5.28
CA MET A 112 3.38 17.14 -4.21
C MET A 112 3.26 15.62 -4.35
N SER A 113 3.91 15.01 -5.35
CA SER A 113 3.64 13.66 -5.86
C SER A 113 4.25 12.51 -5.05
N ASP A 114 5.55 12.55 -4.76
CA ASP A 114 6.29 11.29 -4.53
C ASP A 114 6.30 10.82 -3.06
N TRP A 115 6.20 11.77 -2.13
CA TRP A 115 6.28 11.49 -0.69
C TRP A 115 5.10 10.67 -0.14
N PRO A 116 3.83 10.98 -0.44
CA PRO A 116 2.69 10.25 0.13
C PRO A 116 2.69 8.76 -0.23
N ALA A 117 2.91 8.44 -1.51
CA ALA A 117 2.98 7.07 -2.00
C ALA A 117 4.15 6.31 -1.35
N THR A 118 5.32 6.94 -1.25
CA THR A 118 6.51 6.37 -0.62
C THR A 118 6.29 6.08 0.86
N ILE A 119 5.70 7.01 1.61
CA ILE A 119 5.40 6.81 3.04
C ILE A 119 4.40 5.66 3.22
N ASN A 120 3.35 5.60 2.39
CA ASN A 120 2.38 4.51 2.42
C ASN A 120 3.04 3.15 2.18
N ASN A 121 3.88 3.04 1.14
CA ASN A 121 4.60 1.81 0.83
C ASN A 121 5.54 1.40 1.97
N LEU A 122 6.32 2.33 2.53
CA LEU A 122 7.24 2.04 3.64
C LEU A 122 6.51 1.62 4.92
N LEU A 123 5.35 2.20 5.23
CA LEU A 123 4.55 1.79 6.37
C LEU A 123 3.96 0.38 6.17
N SER A 124 3.57 0.06 4.95
CA SER A 124 3.07 -1.27 4.59
C SER A 124 4.13 -2.34 4.72
N ASP A 125 5.31 -2.09 4.15
CA ASP A 125 6.48 -2.95 4.31
C ASP A 125 6.87 -3.09 5.78
N GLY A 126 6.83 -1.98 6.53
CA GLY A 126 7.08 -1.96 7.96
C GLY A 126 6.11 -2.86 8.74
N ILE A 127 4.83 -2.88 8.39
CA ILE A 127 3.82 -3.74 9.02
C ILE A 127 4.03 -5.21 8.64
N VAL A 128 4.41 -5.50 7.40
CA VAL A 128 4.82 -6.85 6.95
C VAL A 128 6.04 -7.36 7.73
N VAL A 129 7.04 -6.51 7.93
CA VAL A 129 8.24 -6.84 8.71
C VAL A 129 7.90 -6.99 10.19
N TRP A 130 7.07 -6.10 10.75
CA TRP A 130 6.65 -6.11 12.14
C TRP A 130 5.93 -7.43 12.52
N ARG A 131 5.05 -7.96 11.66
CA ARG A 131 4.40 -9.27 11.92
C ARG A 131 5.41 -10.41 11.98
N ALA A 132 6.37 -10.45 11.06
CA ALA A 132 7.41 -11.50 11.01
C ALA A 132 8.34 -11.39 12.21
N TRP A 133 8.64 -10.15 12.62
CA TRP A 133 9.44 -9.84 13.79
C TRP A 133 8.78 -10.33 15.08
N CYS A 134 7.46 -10.15 15.22
CA CYS A 134 6.72 -10.56 16.41
C CYS A 134 6.75 -12.08 16.65
N LEU A 135 6.83 -12.90 15.59
CA LEU A 135 6.95 -14.35 15.70
C LEU A 135 8.40 -14.83 15.84
N SER A 136 9.36 -14.04 15.38
CA SER A 136 10.78 -14.39 15.37
C SER A 136 11.54 -13.94 16.63
N GLN A 137 10.87 -13.81 17.78
CA GLN A 137 11.47 -13.26 19.01
C GLN A 137 12.70 -14.02 19.50
N GLN A 138 12.75 -15.33 19.30
CA GLN A 138 13.84 -16.20 19.75
C GLN A 138 15.09 -16.16 18.85
N ASP A 139 14.95 -15.82 17.55
CA ASP A 139 16.05 -15.90 16.60
C ASP A 139 16.65 -14.53 16.29
N ARG A 140 17.77 -14.22 16.94
CA ARG A 140 18.48 -12.94 16.76
C ARG A 140 18.91 -12.68 15.32
N TYR A 141 19.25 -13.72 14.57
CA TYR A 141 19.70 -13.60 13.17
C TYR A 141 18.59 -13.10 12.25
N TRP A 142 17.39 -13.69 12.31
CA TRP A 142 16.27 -13.26 11.47
C TRP A 142 15.80 -11.85 11.76
N ARG A 143 15.84 -11.44 13.04
CA ARG A 143 15.58 -10.05 13.43
C ARG A 143 16.62 -9.09 12.83
N LEU A 144 17.90 -9.43 12.90
CA LEU A 144 18.94 -8.59 12.30
C LEU A 144 18.76 -8.47 10.78
N THR A 145 18.50 -9.59 10.09
CA THR A 145 18.25 -9.59 8.64
C THR A 145 17.05 -8.73 8.26
N LEU A 146 15.92 -8.88 8.95
CA LEU A 146 14.73 -8.07 8.71
C LEU A 146 14.95 -6.57 8.98
N ALA A 147 15.71 -6.23 10.03
CA ALA A 147 16.05 -4.83 10.31
C ALA A 147 16.94 -4.23 9.22
N LEU A 148 17.98 -4.94 8.81
CA LEU A 148 18.89 -4.48 7.76
C LEU A 148 18.17 -4.30 6.42
N LEU A 149 17.31 -5.25 6.05
CA LEU A 149 16.47 -5.16 4.87
C LEU A 149 15.54 -3.94 4.92
N MET A 150 14.88 -3.70 6.05
CA MET A 150 13.98 -2.56 6.19
C MET A 150 14.73 -1.21 6.20
N ILE A 151 15.90 -1.14 6.85
CA ILE A 151 16.74 0.07 6.85
C ILE A 151 17.22 0.39 5.43
N ALA A 152 17.66 -0.63 4.69
CA ALA A 152 18.04 -0.45 3.29
C ALA A 152 16.85 0.04 2.46
N ASN A 153 15.68 -0.60 2.58
CA ASN A 153 14.46 -0.21 1.87
C ASN A 153 14.06 1.26 2.14
N ILE A 154 14.06 1.67 3.42
CA ILE A 154 13.80 3.07 3.81
C ILE A 154 14.85 3.99 3.18
N GLY A 155 16.13 3.65 3.30
CA GLY A 155 17.22 4.47 2.81
C GLY A 155 17.13 4.75 1.32
N VAL A 156 16.86 3.71 0.50
CA VAL A 156 16.79 3.89 -0.96
C VAL A 156 15.53 4.67 -1.36
N ASN A 157 14.36 4.38 -0.78
CA ASN A 157 13.11 5.10 -1.09
C ASN A 157 13.16 6.58 -0.69
N VAL A 158 13.68 6.89 0.51
CA VAL A 158 13.81 8.29 0.97
C VAL A 158 14.78 9.05 0.09
N ALA A 159 15.88 8.41 -0.29
CA ALA A 159 16.87 9.08 -1.11
C ALA A 159 16.32 9.37 -2.51
N ASP A 160 15.52 8.46 -3.09
CA ASP A 160 14.83 8.67 -4.37
C ASP A 160 13.90 9.90 -4.33
N CYS A 161 13.04 10.03 -3.31
CA CYS A 161 12.19 11.23 -3.16
C CYS A 161 13.02 12.52 -3.07
N ILE A 162 14.14 12.51 -2.34
CA ILE A 162 15.03 13.68 -2.22
C ILE A 162 15.66 14.02 -3.58
N TRP A 163 16.08 13.02 -4.36
CA TRP A 163 16.62 13.22 -5.69
C TRP A 163 15.56 13.76 -6.67
N GLY A 164 14.31 13.31 -6.54
CA GLY A 164 13.15 13.85 -7.24
C GLY A 164 12.93 15.33 -6.97
N ASP A 165 12.88 15.72 -5.69
CA ASP A 165 12.71 17.13 -5.26
C ASP A 165 13.84 18.04 -5.76
N LEU A 166 15.08 17.53 -5.82
CA LEU A 166 16.24 18.29 -6.29
C LEU A 166 16.37 18.33 -7.82
N GLY A 167 15.50 17.61 -8.56
CA GLY A 167 15.57 17.51 -10.02
C GLY A 167 16.84 16.82 -10.52
N MET A 168 17.48 15.99 -9.68
CA MET A 168 18.77 15.34 -9.95
C MET A 168 18.61 13.84 -10.22
N ALA A 169 17.53 13.43 -10.91
CA ALA A 169 17.26 12.02 -11.20
C ALA A 169 18.48 11.37 -11.90
N LEU A 170 19.12 10.42 -11.22
CA LEU A 170 20.37 9.76 -11.63
C LEU A 170 20.17 8.78 -12.80
N SER A 171 18.93 8.52 -13.22
CA SER A 171 18.55 7.62 -14.31
C SER A 171 17.13 7.93 -14.80
N SER A 172 16.66 7.22 -15.82
CA SER A 172 15.24 7.26 -16.23
C SER A 172 14.36 6.95 -15.00
N PRO A 173 13.40 7.82 -14.63
CA PRO A 173 12.51 7.62 -13.48
C PRO A 173 11.89 6.22 -13.47
N ALA A 174 11.41 5.79 -14.64
CA ALA A 174 10.81 4.47 -14.82
C ALA A 174 11.72 3.29 -14.44
N ILE A 175 13.06 3.42 -14.56
CA ILE A 175 13.99 2.36 -14.19
C ILE A 175 14.17 2.28 -12.67
N LEU A 176 14.22 3.43 -11.99
CA LEU A 176 14.34 3.46 -10.53
C LEU A 176 13.07 2.93 -9.89
N ASP A 177 11.90 3.36 -10.36
CA ASP A 177 10.60 2.99 -9.80
C ASP A 177 10.42 1.47 -9.66
N TRP A 178 10.76 0.69 -10.71
CA TRP A 178 10.64 -0.77 -10.64
C TRP A 178 11.73 -1.41 -9.78
N ILE A 179 12.94 -0.85 -9.71
CA ILE A 179 14.03 -1.36 -8.85
C ILE A 179 13.66 -1.16 -7.38
N LEU A 180 13.18 0.03 -7.01
CA LEU A 180 12.75 0.35 -5.64
C LEU A 180 11.60 -0.55 -5.22
N SER A 181 10.63 -0.73 -6.11
CA SER A 181 9.49 -1.62 -5.88
C SER A 181 9.93 -3.09 -5.79
N ALA A 182 10.95 -3.52 -6.54
CA ALA A 182 11.51 -4.86 -6.42
C ALA A 182 12.22 -5.08 -5.08
N ILE A 183 12.94 -4.07 -4.56
CA ILE A 183 13.54 -4.12 -3.22
C ILE A 183 12.44 -4.28 -2.17
N SER A 184 11.38 -3.45 -2.23
CA SER A 184 10.20 -3.56 -1.36
C SER A 184 9.56 -4.96 -1.41
N LEU A 185 9.34 -5.50 -2.62
CA LEU A 185 8.80 -6.84 -2.81
C LEU A 185 9.69 -7.92 -2.16
N ILE A 186 11.01 -7.84 -2.31
CA ILE A 186 11.93 -8.82 -1.69
C ILE A 186 11.79 -8.79 -0.17
N VAL A 187 11.74 -7.59 0.44
CA VAL A 187 11.52 -7.45 1.88
C VAL A 187 10.20 -8.11 2.29
N ASN A 188 9.13 -7.85 1.55
CA ASN A 188 7.81 -8.38 1.83
C ASN A 188 7.71 -9.90 1.64
N MET A 189 8.32 -10.44 0.60
CA MET A 189 8.38 -11.88 0.35
C MET A 189 9.14 -12.59 1.47
N VAL A 190 10.33 -12.11 1.81
CA VAL A 190 11.15 -12.69 2.90
C VAL A 190 10.39 -12.66 4.21
N ALA A 191 9.79 -11.53 4.57
CA ALA A 191 9.00 -11.41 5.80
C ALA A 191 7.76 -12.30 5.79
N THR A 192 7.04 -12.41 4.67
CA THR A 192 5.84 -13.26 4.53
C THR A 192 6.19 -14.74 4.63
N ILE A 193 7.27 -15.18 3.97
CA ILE A 193 7.75 -16.56 4.03
C ILE A 193 8.22 -16.90 5.45
N LEU A 194 9.01 -16.03 6.09
CA LEU A 194 9.45 -16.23 7.47
C LEU A 194 8.27 -16.31 8.43
N PHE A 195 7.28 -15.43 8.28
CA PHE A 195 6.05 -15.46 9.06
C PHE A 195 5.31 -16.79 8.87
N ALA A 196 5.12 -17.25 7.63
CA ALA A 196 4.45 -18.50 7.31
C ALA A 196 5.18 -19.74 7.84
N CYS A 197 6.51 -19.81 7.69
CA CYS A 197 7.31 -20.91 8.20
C CYS A 197 7.26 -20.99 9.73
N LYS A 198 7.34 -19.85 10.42
CA LYS A 198 7.27 -19.79 11.89
C LYS A 198 5.88 -20.12 12.42
N ALA A 199 4.84 -19.59 11.75
CA ALA A 199 3.44 -19.93 11.98
C ALA A 199 3.21 -21.44 11.89
N TRP A 200 3.72 -22.05 10.82
CA TRP A 200 3.59 -23.49 10.58
C TRP A 200 4.34 -24.34 11.61
N ALA A 201 5.57 -23.97 11.96
CA ALA A 201 6.35 -24.68 12.98
C ALA A 201 5.67 -24.62 14.36
N TYR A 202 5.10 -23.47 14.72
CA TYR A 202 4.32 -23.31 15.94
C TYR A 202 3.06 -24.19 15.94
N HIS A 203 2.37 -24.26 14.80
CA HIS A 203 1.20 -25.12 14.65
C HIS A 203 1.57 -26.60 14.81
N GLN A 204 2.62 -27.08 14.14
CA GLN A 204 3.09 -28.46 14.28
C GLN A 204 3.48 -28.81 15.72
N TYR A 205 4.15 -27.90 16.42
CA TYR A 205 4.53 -28.08 17.82
C TYR A 205 3.29 -28.25 18.72
N ILE A 206 2.25 -27.42 18.55
CA ILE A 206 1.02 -27.52 19.33
C ILE A 206 0.20 -28.77 18.98
N ALA A 207 0.12 -29.12 17.69
CA ALA A 207 -0.59 -30.30 17.22
C ALA A 207 0.00 -31.59 17.81
N GLY A 208 1.32 -31.64 18.01
CA GLY A 208 1.99 -32.77 18.66
C GLY A 208 1.76 -32.87 20.18
N LEU A 209 1.35 -31.78 20.84
CA LEU A 209 1.18 -31.72 22.30
C LEU A 209 -0.25 -32.03 22.78
N ASN A 210 -1.29 -31.78 21.98
CA ASN A 210 -2.68 -31.82 22.45
C ASN A 210 -3.66 -32.43 21.45
N SER A 211 -3.97 -33.73 21.59
CA SER A 211 -5.13 -34.37 20.92
C SER A 211 -6.49 -33.90 21.46
N SER A 212 -6.52 -33.14 22.57
CA SER A 212 -7.72 -32.77 23.33
C SER A 212 -8.06 -31.27 23.33
N SER A 213 -7.23 -30.41 22.74
CA SER A 213 -7.45 -28.94 22.65
C SER A 213 -7.84 -28.47 21.24
N ALA A 214 -8.58 -29.30 20.49
CA ALA A 214 -8.90 -29.06 19.09
C ALA A 214 -9.81 -27.83 18.84
N ARG A 215 -10.56 -27.37 19.84
CA ARG A 215 -11.61 -26.35 19.63
C ARG A 215 -11.12 -24.90 19.63
N ASN A 216 -9.97 -24.61 20.27
CA ASN A 216 -9.39 -23.26 20.33
C ASN A 216 -8.28 -23.04 19.29
N GLY A 217 -7.66 -24.11 18.80
CA GLY A 217 -6.61 -24.06 17.76
C GLY A 217 -7.14 -23.55 16.42
N THR A 218 -8.33 -23.99 16.01
CA THR A 218 -8.91 -23.70 14.69
C THR A 218 -9.09 -22.22 14.40
N TRP A 219 -9.43 -21.40 15.40
CA TRP A 219 -9.72 -19.99 15.17
C TRP A 219 -8.45 -19.12 15.09
N ALA A 220 -7.48 -19.36 15.97
CA ALA A 220 -6.17 -18.71 15.88
C ALA A 220 -5.44 -19.12 14.60
N GLU A 221 -5.57 -20.39 14.21
CA GLU A 221 -5.08 -20.94 12.94
C GLU A 221 -5.75 -20.25 11.73
N ASN A 222 -7.08 -20.08 11.74
CA ASN A 222 -7.78 -19.36 10.67
C ASN A 222 -7.28 -17.92 10.49
N ILE A 223 -7.02 -17.18 11.58
CA ILE A 223 -6.47 -15.82 11.44
C ILE A 223 -5.02 -15.84 10.96
N LEU A 224 -4.22 -16.79 11.43
CA LEU A 224 -2.84 -16.94 10.98
C LEU A 224 -2.78 -17.22 9.47
N HIS A 225 -3.69 -18.06 8.97
CA HIS A 225 -3.88 -18.29 7.54
C HIS A 225 -4.32 -17.02 6.81
N LEU A 226 -5.32 -16.28 7.31
CA LEU A 226 -5.73 -15.00 6.71
C LEU A 226 -4.58 -13.97 6.66
N LEU A 227 -3.72 -13.93 7.68
CA LEU A 227 -2.55 -13.06 7.71
C LEU A 227 -1.48 -13.48 6.68
N ILE A 228 -1.30 -14.78 6.46
CA ILE A 228 -0.43 -15.30 5.40
C ILE A 228 -1.03 -14.97 4.04
N GLU A 229 -2.31 -15.26 3.83
CA GLU A 229 -3.04 -14.98 2.58
C GLU A 229 -2.99 -13.50 2.21
N SER A 230 -3.25 -12.60 3.16
CA SER A 230 -3.14 -11.15 2.92
C SER A 230 -1.72 -10.69 2.55
N GLY A 231 -0.69 -11.32 3.12
CA GLY A 231 0.70 -11.09 2.72
C GLY A 231 1.02 -11.58 1.31
N VAL A 232 0.52 -12.77 0.95
CA VAL A 232 0.69 -13.34 -0.40
C VAL A 232 -0.03 -12.50 -1.44
N VAL A 233 -1.25 -12.06 -1.16
CA VAL A 233 -2.02 -11.16 -2.04
C VAL A 233 -1.27 -9.84 -2.24
N PHE A 234 -0.72 -9.25 -1.18
CA PHE A 234 0.05 -8.01 -1.29
C PHE A 234 1.30 -8.19 -2.15
N CYS A 235 2.08 -9.26 -1.93
CA CYS A 235 3.24 -9.59 -2.75
C CYS A 235 2.85 -9.86 -4.23
N ALA A 236 1.70 -10.48 -4.48
CA ALA A 236 1.21 -10.74 -5.84
C ALA A 236 0.86 -9.42 -6.56
N VAL A 237 0.20 -8.48 -5.88
CA VAL A 237 -0.09 -7.14 -6.43
C VAL A 237 1.21 -6.41 -6.77
N GLN A 238 2.17 -6.37 -5.85
CA GLN A 238 3.49 -5.77 -6.09
C GLN A 238 4.24 -6.44 -7.26
N SER A 239 4.15 -7.77 -7.39
CA SER A 239 4.78 -8.51 -8.49
C SER A 239 4.17 -8.14 -9.85
N ILE A 240 2.84 -8.03 -9.93
CA ILE A 240 2.14 -7.60 -11.16
C ILE A 240 2.55 -6.17 -11.52
N TYR A 241 2.60 -5.27 -10.53
CA TYR A 241 3.09 -3.91 -10.72
C TYR A 241 4.50 -3.89 -11.30
N ILE A 242 5.46 -4.63 -10.71
CA ILE A 242 6.85 -4.67 -11.17
C ILE A 242 6.94 -5.18 -12.61
N VAL A 243 6.24 -6.27 -12.95
CA VAL A 243 6.24 -6.82 -14.31
C VAL A 243 5.82 -5.73 -15.31
N ILE A 244 4.79 -4.97 -14.99
CA ILE A 244 4.22 -3.97 -15.90
C ILE A 244 5.08 -2.71 -15.94
N ALA A 245 5.65 -2.29 -14.81
CA ALA A 245 6.63 -1.22 -14.75
C ALA A 245 7.88 -1.54 -15.59
N VAL A 246 8.39 -2.78 -15.51
CA VAL A 246 9.50 -3.26 -16.35
C VAL A 246 9.13 -3.23 -17.83
N LEU A 247 7.97 -3.79 -18.20
CA LEU A 247 7.51 -3.78 -19.60
C LEU A 247 7.37 -2.35 -20.14
N GLY A 248 6.90 -1.42 -19.31
CA GLY A 248 6.82 0.01 -19.64
C GLY A 248 8.20 0.66 -19.79
N ALA A 249 9.11 0.42 -18.85
CA ALA A 249 10.46 0.99 -18.86
C ALA A 249 11.28 0.59 -20.10
N TYR A 250 11.05 -0.61 -20.64
CA TYR A 250 11.69 -1.10 -21.86
C TYR A 250 10.86 -0.85 -23.14
N ASN A 251 9.77 -0.06 -23.07
CA ASN A 251 8.88 0.26 -24.18
C ASN A 251 8.31 -0.98 -24.90
N ILE A 252 8.15 -2.09 -24.19
CA ILE A 252 7.63 -3.35 -24.73
C ILE A 252 6.10 -3.25 -24.89
N ILE A 253 5.44 -2.60 -23.94
CA ILE A 253 4.02 -2.24 -24.04
C ILE A 253 3.92 -0.80 -24.56
N THR A 254 3.22 -0.62 -25.69
CA THR A 254 3.06 0.70 -26.34
C THR A 254 1.85 1.47 -25.81
N SER A 255 0.92 0.79 -25.14
CA SER A 255 -0.20 1.43 -24.43
C SER A 255 0.16 1.55 -22.95
N LEU A 256 0.22 2.79 -22.46
CA LEU A 256 0.45 3.11 -21.05
C LEU A 256 -0.81 2.93 -20.18
N TRP A 257 -1.98 2.64 -20.78
CA TRP A 257 -3.25 2.52 -20.07
C TRP A 257 -3.23 1.45 -18.94
N PRO A 258 -2.56 0.30 -19.11
CA PRO A 258 -2.41 -0.66 -18.02
C PRO A 258 -1.56 -0.12 -16.86
N LEU A 259 -0.58 0.75 -17.14
CA LEU A 259 0.40 1.18 -16.15
C LEU A 259 -0.24 2.05 -15.07
N ASP A 260 -0.97 3.12 -15.41
CA ASP A 260 -1.59 4.00 -14.40
C ASP A 260 -2.65 3.28 -13.58
N THR A 261 -3.40 2.37 -14.23
CA THR A 261 -4.41 1.56 -13.55
C THR A 261 -3.76 0.66 -12.50
N ILE A 262 -2.60 0.08 -12.81
CA ILE A 262 -1.90 -0.84 -11.92
C ILE A 262 -1.10 -0.11 -10.84
N ILE A 263 -0.60 1.10 -11.14
CA ILE A 263 -0.11 2.04 -10.14
C ILE A 263 -1.21 2.29 -9.10
N ALA A 264 -2.41 2.70 -9.53
CA ALA A 264 -3.53 2.95 -8.62
C ALA A 264 -3.92 1.71 -7.80
N ILE A 265 -3.93 0.50 -8.40
CA ILE A 265 -4.18 -0.75 -7.66
C ILE A 265 -3.11 -0.98 -6.59
N ASN A 266 -1.84 -0.77 -6.92
CA ASN A 266 -0.73 -0.96 -6.01
C ASN A 266 -0.77 0.04 -4.84
N GLU A 267 -1.07 1.31 -5.10
CA GLU A 267 -1.27 2.36 -4.08
C GLU A 267 -2.44 2.01 -3.14
N ILE A 268 -3.59 1.60 -3.70
CA ILE A 268 -4.74 1.15 -2.90
C ILE A 268 -4.35 -0.06 -2.05
N ALA A 269 -3.64 -1.04 -2.62
CA ALA A 269 -3.20 -2.23 -1.90
C ALA A 269 -2.23 -1.86 -0.76
N ALA A 270 -1.29 -0.95 -1.03
CA ALA A 270 -0.37 -0.43 -0.03
C ALA A 270 -1.13 0.27 1.09
N ALA A 271 -2.11 1.13 0.82
CA ALA A 271 -2.89 1.78 1.89
C ALA A 271 -3.79 0.79 2.66
N CYS A 272 -4.43 -0.16 1.97
CA CYS A 272 -5.42 -1.06 2.57
C CYS A 272 -4.81 -2.23 3.34
N TYR A 273 -3.63 -2.70 2.95
CA TYR A 273 -3.00 -3.87 3.58
C TYR A 273 -2.72 -3.65 5.09
N PRO A 274 -2.09 -2.55 5.53
CA PRO A 274 -1.96 -2.17 6.95
C PRO A 274 -3.25 -2.22 7.73
N VAL A 275 -4.31 -1.66 7.13
CA VAL A 275 -5.63 -1.53 7.72
C VAL A 275 -6.24 -2.91 7.94
N ALA A 276 -6.15 -3.80 6.95
CA ALA A 276 -6.64 -5.17 7.05
C ALA A 276 -5.90 -5.94 8.16
N VAL A 277 -4.56 -5.85 8.20
CA VAL A 277 -3.75 -6.51 9.24
C VAL A 277 -4.12 -5.99 10.63
N ILE A 278 -4.18 -4.67 10.82
CA ILE A 278 -4.48 -4.06 12.13
C ILE A 278 -5.93 -4.34 12.56
N ALA A 279 -6.88 -4.42 11.63
CA ALA A 279 -8.24 -4.81 11.96
C ALA A 279 -8.34 -6.26 12.48
N LEU A 280 -7.50 -7.16 11.96
CA LEU A 280 -7.48 -8.58 12.31
C LEU A 280 -6.71 -8.88 13.62
N VAL A 281 -5.64 -8.16 13.91
CA VAL A 281 -4.75 -8.42 15.07
C VAL A 281 -5.48 -8.41 16.43
N PRO A 282 -6.34 -7.43 16.76
CA PRO A 282 -6.95 -7.38 18.08
C PRO A 282 -7.88 -8.53 18.40
N ARG A 283 -8.52 -9.10 17.37
CA ARG A 283 -9.36 -10.27 17.53
C ARG A 283 -8.55 -11.41 18.14
N ILE A 284 -7.28 -11.58 17.73
CA ILE A 284 -6.40 -12.68 18.15
C ILE A 284 -6.22 -12.71 19.68
N GLN A 285 -6.12 -11.53 20.31
CA GLN A 285 -5.81 -11.43 21.74
C GLN A 285 -7.02 -11.43 22.66
N THR A 286 -8.15 -10.81 22.29
CA THR A 286 -9.33 -10.73 23.16
C THR A 286 -9.99 -12.10 23.39
N ASN A 287 -10.02 -12.97 22.40
CA ASN A 287 -10.65 -14.29 22.53
C ASN A 287 -9.80 -15.30 23.32
N ASN A 288 -8.47 -15.21 23.27
CA ASN A 288 -7.60 -16.05 24.09
C ASN A 288 -7.85 -15.81 25.60
N ILE A 289 -8.14 -14.56 26.00
CA ILE A 289 -8.42 -14.19 27.39
C ILE A 289 -9.81 -14.67 27.83
N SER A 290 -10.85 -14.50 27.00
CA SER A 290 -12.21 -14.95 27.34
C SER A 290 -12.32 -16.47 27.48
N ILE A 291 -11.53 -17.22 26.71
CA ILE A 291 -11.49 -18.70 26.77
C ILE A 291 -10.75 -19.17 28.04
N LEU A 292 -9.65 -18.52 28.42
CA LEU A 292 -8.94 -18.80 29.67
C LEU A 292 -9.80 -18.52 30.91
N HIS A 293 -10.56 -17.41 30.91
CA HIS A 293 -11.52 -17.11 31.97
C HIS A 293 -12.72 -18.09 31.98
N GLY A 294 -13.16 -18.58 30.81
CA GLY A 294 -14.20 -19.60 30.70
C GLY A 294 -13.77 -20.95 31.26
N GLN A 295 -12.53 -21.39 31.00
CA GLN A 295 -11.98 -22.64 31.56
C GLN A 295 -11.71 -22.55 33.06
N SER A 296 -11.25 -21.40 33.57
CA SER A 296 -11.06 -21.19 35.01
C SER A 296 -12.36 -21.31 35.80
N ARG A 297 -13.50 -20.81 35.28
CA ARG A 297 -14.81 -20.92 35.94
C ARG A 297 -15.37 -22.36 35.93
N ALA A 298 -15.07 -23.14 34.90
CA ALA A 298 -15.51 -24.53 34.78
C ALA A 298 -14.75 -25.49 35.70
N LEU A 299 -13.56 -25.12 36.17
CA LEU A 299 -12.76 -25.90 37.13
C LEU A 299 -13.08 -25.59 38.60
N THR A 300 -13.85 -24.53 38.85
CA THR A 300 -14.27 -24.08 40.19
C THR A 300 -15.74 -24.36 40.51
N ALA A 301 -16.46 -25.03 39.61
CA ALA A 301 -17.85 -25.47 39.78
C ALA A 301 -17.90 -27.00 39.82
#